data_AF-A0A7S9Q123-F1
#
_entry.id   AF-A0A7S9Q123-F1
#
_cell.length_a   1.000
_cell.length_b   1.000
_cell.length_c   1.000
_cell.angle_alpha   90.00
_cell.angle_beta   90.00
_cell.angle_gamma   90.00
#
_symmetry.space_group_name_H-M   'P 1'
#
loop_
_entity.id
_entity.type
_entity.pdbx_description
1 polymer ?
#
loop_
_entity_poly.entity_id
_entity_poly.type
_entity_poly.pdbx_seq_one_letter_code
_entity_poly.pdbx_strand_id
1 'polypeptide(L)'
;MGTKINHSKIIIRTLLKVLLMIFVIFTINSWPSIEQSLKGNAPPFDYWLNHSFKPSNIILIIGFGAYFYYKDCSDNKRDEVRSPQS
;
A
#
# COMPACT_ATOMS: atom_id res chain seq x y z
N MET A 1 16.25 20.43 -21.70
CA MET A 1 15.40 20.82 -20.54
C MET A 1 15.31 19.61 -19.62
N GLY A 2 15.86 19.70 -18.41
CA GLY A 2 15.91 18.55 -17.49
C GLY A 2 14.51 18.11 -17.08
N THR A 3 14.16 16.87 -17.38
CA THR A 3 12.91 16.22 -16.96
C THR A 3 12.94 16.09 -15.44
N LYS A 4 12.40 17.08 -14.73
CA LYS A 4 12.26 17.04 -13.27
C LYS A 4 11.50 15.78 -12.88
N ILE A 5 12.12 14.92 -12.07
CA ILE A 5 11.47 13.76 -11.46
C ILE A 5 10.18 14.25 -10.80
N ASN A 6 9.04 13.76 -11.28
CA ASN A 6 7.74 14.15 -10.76
C ASN A 6 7.47 13.35 -9.47
N HIS A 7 8.05 13.83 -8.37
CA HIS A 7 7.90 13.23 -7.05
C HIS A 7 6.42 13.10 -6.63
N SER A 8 5.55 14.04 -7.03
CA SER A 8 4.12 13.94 -6.75
C SER A 8 3.48 12.70 -7.37
N LYS A 9 3.83 12.39 -8.63
CA LYS A 9 3.34 11.18 -9.32
C LYS A 9 3.84 9.90 -8.65
N ILE A 10 5.09 9.89 -8.19
CA ILE A 10 5.71 8.75 -7.48
C ILE A 10 5.03 8.53 -6.13
N ILE A 11 4.79 9.61 -5.36
CA ILE A 11 4.14 9.55 -4.06
C ILE A 11 2.72 9.01 -4.19
N ILE A 12 1.93 9.50 -5.15
CA ILE A 12 0.55 9.03 -5.36
C ILE A 12 0.53 7.54 -5.73
N ARG A 13 1.41 7.10 -6.64
CA ARG A 13 1.49 5.69 -7.05
C ARG A 13 1.92 4.78 -5.90
N THR A 14 2.86 5.24 -5.09
CA THR A 14 3.31 4.52 -3.89
C THR A 14 2.18 4.41 -2.87
N LEU A 15 1.46 5.52 -2.60
CA LEU A 15 0.29 5.54 -1.72
C LEU A 15 -0.79 4.57 -2.18
N LEU A 16 -1.11 4.55 -3.48
CA LEU A 16 -2.10 3.63 -4.02
C LEU A 16 -1.70 2.16 -3.85
N LYS A 17 -0.42 1.81 -4.10
CA LYS A 17 0.10 0.45 -3.88
C LYS A 17 0.01 0.07 -2.40
N VAL A 18 0.35 0.99 -1.49
CA VAL A 18 0.26 0.76 -0.05
C VAL A 18 -1.19 0.57 0.40
N LEU A 19 -2.12 1.42 -0.06
CA LEU A 19 -3.55 1.28 0.23
C LEU A 19 -4.10 -0.07 -0.25
N LEU A 20 -3.73 -0.50 -1.46
CA LEU A 20 -4.15 -1.78 -2.00
C LEU A 20 -3.59 -2.95 -1.18
N MET A 21 -2.35 -2.85 -0.72
CA MET A 21 -1.76 -3.85 0.16
C MET A 21 -2.45 -3.91 1.53
N ILE A 22 -2.75 -2.74 2.13
CA ILE A 22 -3.52 -2.66 3.37
C ILE A 22 -4.89 -3.33 3.18
N PHE A 23 -5.56 -3.03 2.07
CA PHE A 23 -6.86 -3.60 1.73
C PHE A 23 -6.79 -5.13 1.62
N VAL A 24 -5.77 -5.69 0.96
CA VAL A 24 -5.57 -7.14 0.85
C VAL A 24 -5.32 -7.78 2.21
N ILE A 25 -4.39 -7.21 3.01
CA ILE A 25 -4.06 -7.73 4.34
C ILE A 25 -5.28 -7.67 5.27
N PHE A 26 -6.05 -6.59 5.22
CA PHE A 26 -7.30 -6.42 5.95
C PHE A 26 -8.31 -7.50 5.55
N THR A 27 -8.52 -7.69 4.25
CA THR A 27 -9.50 -8.66 3.73
C THR A 27 -9.16 -10.09 4.15
N ILE A 28 -7.88 -10.48 4.10
CA ILE A 28 -7.44 -11.83 4.49
C ILE A 28 -7.56 -12.02 6.01
N ASN A 29 -7.06 -11.07 6.82
CA ASN A 29 -7.07 -11.21 8.27
C ASN A 29 -8.48 -11.17 8.86
N SER A 30 -9.36 -10.36 8.26
CA SER A 30 -10.72 -10.16 8.75
C SER A 30 -11.74 -10.98 7.98
N TRP A 31 -11.31 -11.93 7.13
CA TRP A 31 -12.19 -12.79 6.35
C TRP A 31 -13.31 -13.47 7.16
N PRO A 32 -13.02 -14.09 8.33
CA PRO A 32 -14.08 -14.72 9.13
C PRO A 32 -15.12 -13.71 9.62
N SER A 33 -14.69 -12.50 9.93
CA SER A 33 -15.54 -11.39 10.36
C SER A 33 -16.38 -10.86 9.21
N ILE A 34 -15.83 -10.81 7.99
CA ILE A 34 -16.56 -10.44 6.77
C ILE A 34 -17.64 -11.47 6.49
N GLU A 35 -17.31 -12.76 6.59
CA GLU A 35 -18.25 -13.85 6.40
C GLU A 35 -19.41 -13.80 7.42
N GLN A 36 -19.11 -13.51 8.69
CA GLN A 36 -20.13 -13.33 9.72
C GLN A 36 -21.03 -12.11 9.45
N SER A 37 -20.47 -10.98 9.00
CA SER A 37 -21.24 -9.81 8.59
C SER A 37 -22.19 -10.10 7.43
N LEU A 38 -21.75 -10.88 6.44
CA LEU A 38 -22.60 -11.30 5.31
C LEU A 38 -23.75 -12.23 5.73
N LYS A 39 -23.59 -12.96 6.84
CA LYS A 39 -24.62 -13.79 7.47
C LYS A 39 -25.55 -13.00 8.41
N GLY A 40 -25.42 -11.66 8.47
CA GLY A 40 -26.23 -10.78 9.30
C GLY A 40 -25.71 -10.59 10.73
N ASN A 41 -24.55 -11.16 11.07
CA ASN A 41 -23.96 -11.11 12.40
C ASN A 41 -22.69 -10.25 12.39
N ALA A 42 -22.85 -8.96 12.08
CA ALA A 42 -21.73 -8.04 11.94
C ALA A 42 -21.08 -7.74 13.31
N PRO A 43 -19.78 -8.02 13.48
CA PRO A 43 -19.07 -7.66 14.71
C PRO A 43 -19.06 -6.14 14.92
N PRO A 44 -19.03 -5.66 16.18
CA PRO A 44 -18.98 -4.24 16.48
C PRO A 44 -17.70 -3.59 15.94
N PHE A 45 -17.76 -2.30 15.60
CA PHE A 45 -16.64 -1.58 14.99
C PHE A 45 -15.32 -1.66 15.78
N ASP A 46 -15.39 -1.67 17.11
CA ASP A 46 -14.22 -1.81 17.99
C ASP A 46 -13.49 -3.14 17.77
N TYR A 47 -14.24 -4.22 17.52
CA TYR A 47 -13.67 -5.52 17.17
C TYR A 47 -12.91 -5.46 15.85
N TRP A 48 -13.44 -4.75 14.84
CA TRP A 48 -12.75 -4.57 13.56
C TRP A 48 -11.45 -3.80 13.71
N LEU A 49 -11.43 -2.75 14.52
CA LEU A 49 -10.21 -1.98 14.78
C LEU A 49 -9.15 -2.85 15.47
N ASN A 50 -9.52 -3.51 16.57
CA ASN A 50 -8.60 -4.33 17.35
C ASN A 50 -8.10 -5.57 16.58
N HIS A 51 -8.94 -6.16 15.74
CA HIS A 51 -8.58 -7.36 14.99
C HIS A 51 -7.77 -7.07 13.72
N SER A 52 -8.06 -5.94 13.05
CA SER A 52 -7.46 -5.62 11.75
C SER A 52 -6.15 -4.84 11.88
N PHE A 53 -6.02 -3.99 12.90
CA PHE A 53 -4.82 -3.17 13.15
C PHE A 53 -3.86 -3.86 14.13
N LYS A 54 -3.36 -5.05 13.75
CA LYS A 54 -2.28 -5.69 14.51
C LYS A 54 -0.95 -4.94 14.30
N PRO A 55 -0.14 -4.72 15.35
CA PRO A 55 1.18 -4.09 15.22
C PRO A 55 2.10 -4.77 14.19
N SER A 56 1.95 -6.09 14.01
CA SER A 56 2.65 -6.86 12.97
C SER A 56 2.33 -6.38 11.55
N ASN A 57 1.08 -6.00 11.28
CA ASN A 57 0.65 -5.49 9.97
C ASN A 57 1.23 -4.09 9.72
N ILE A 58 1.41 -3.28 10.77
CA ILE A 58 2.02 -1.95 10.67
C ILE A 58 3.47 -2.05 10.21
N ILE A 59 4.24 -3.01 10.74
CA ILE A 59 5.63 -3.26 10.31
C ILE A 59 5.68 -3.63 8.83
N LEU A 60 4.76 -4.48 8.35
CA LEU A 60 4.66 -4.84 6.94
C LEU A 60 4.30 -3.63 6.07
N ILE A 61 3.34 -2.80 6.51
CA ILE A 61 2.93 -1.58 5.79
C ILE A 61 4.11 -0.62 5.65
N ILE A 62 4.87 -0.39 6.73
CA ILE A 62 6.05 0.49 6.70
C ILE A 62 7.16 -0.12 5.83
N GLY A 63 7.47 -1.41 5.99
CA GLY A 63 8.51 -2.09 5.23
C GLY A 63 8.24 -2.11 3.73
N PHE A 64 7.03 -2.50 3.32
CA PHE A 64 6.62 -2.48 1.92
C PHE A 64 6.43 -1.07 1.37
N GLY A 65 5.95 -0.13 2.18
CA GLY A 65 5.85 1.29 1.78
C GLY A 65 7.22 1.88 1.45
N ALA A 66 8.22 1.66 2.31
CA ALA A 66 9.60 2.05 2.06
C ALA A 66 10.19 1.34 0.84
N TYR A 67 9.94 0.03 0.69
CA TYR A 67 10.38 -0.73 -0.48
C TYR A 67 9.80 -0.19 -1.79
N PHE A 68 8.49 0.05 -1.85
CA PHE A 68 7.85 0.58 -3.05
C PHE A 68 8.31 1.99 -3.39
N TYR A 69 8.50 2.84 -2.39
CA TYR A 69 9.05 4.19 -2.59
C TYR A 69 10.47 4.13 -3.17
N TYR A 70 11.35 3.33 -2.57
CA TYR A 70 12.73 3.17 -3.05
C TYR A 70 12.78 2.60 -4.47
N LYS A 71 11.95 1.58 -4.74
CA LYS A 71 11.84 0.96 -6.06
C LYS A 71 11.34 1.94 -7.12
N ASP A 72 10.26 2.68 -6.86
CA ASP A 72 9.76 3.66 -7.83
C ASP A 72 10.80 4.77 -8.08
N CYS A 73 11.56 5.21 -7.07
CA CYS A 73 12.68 6.14 -7.28
C CYS A 73 13.81 5.55 -8.15
N SER A 74 14.18 4.29 -7.92
CA SER A 74 15.21 3.60 -8.70
C SER A 74 14.77 3.37 -10.15
N ASP A 75 13.52 2.98 -10.37
CA ASP A 75 12.98 2.72 -11.72
C ASP A 75 12.93 4.02 -12.54
N ASN A 76 12.47 5.14 -11.94
CA ASN A 76 12.51 6.45 -12.62
C ASN A 76 13.94 6.90 -12.95
N LYS A 77 14.92 6.66 -12.06
CA LYS A 77 16.34 6.91 -12.36
C LYS A 77 16.86 6.05 -13.52
N ARG A 78 16.44 4.78 -13.59
CA ARG A 78 16.83 3.89 -14.70
C ARG A 78 16.21 4.33 -16.01
N ASP A 79 14.96 4.76 -16.00
CA ASP A 79 14.26 5.25 -17.19
C ASP A 79 14.86 6.58 -17.69
N GLU A 80 15.31 7.46 -16.79
CA GLU A 80 16.07 8.67 -17.13
C GLU A 80 17.42 8.35 -17.80
N VAL A 81 18.17 7.36 -17.28
CA VAL A 81 19.46 6.92 -17.88
C VAL A 81 19.26 6.23 -19.23
N ARG A 82 18.11 5.58 -19.45
CA ARG A 82 17.81 4.82 -20.68
C ARG A 82 17.14 5.66 -21.78
N SER A 83 16.74 6.89 -21.48
CA SER A 83 16.25 7.85 -22.47
C SER A 83 17.36 8.85 -22.82
N PRO A 84 18.28 8.53 -23.76
CA PRO A 84 19.15 9.55 -24.31
C PRO A 84 18.27 10.61 -24.97
N GLN A 85 18.53 11.86 -24.62
CA GLN A 85 17.86 13.06 -25.12
C GLN A 85 17.56 12.92 -26.63
N SER A 86 16.29 12.76 -26.98
CA SER A 86 15.77 12.95 -28.35
C SER A 86 15.36 14.40 -28.53
#